data_AF-A0A832XEW9-F1
#
_entry.id   AF-A0A832XEW9-F1
#
_cell.length_a   1.000
_cell.length_b   1.000
_cell.length_c   1.000
_cell.angle_alpha   90.00
_cell.angle_beta   90.00
_cell.angle_gamma   90.00
#
_symmetry.space_group_name_H-M   'P 1'
#
loop_
_entity.id
_entity.type
_entity.pdbx_description
1 polymer ?
#
loop_
_entity_poly.entity_id
_entity_poly.type
_entity_poly.pdbx_seq_one_letter_code
_entity_poly.pdbx_strand_id
1 'polypeptide(L)'
;MVEHEEDDENISILPEESYEKHLEKYPGKDTKSRIKNIILEIEEHSLMFTREEVVERAKEKRIPAAETNAIIDELIKEGYLYYVKGTEKLLSRSVWKDYSPAFEDFPEY
;
A
#
# COMPACT_ATOMS: atom_id res chain seq x y z
N MET A 1 19.07 31.55 42.46
CA MET A 1 19.00 32.32 41.21
C MET A 1 19.88 31.53 40.25
N VAL A 2 19.38 30.51 39.53
CA VAL A 2 18.41 30.54 38.39
C VAL A 2 18.88 31.62 37.42
N GLU A 3 19.35 31.32 36.21
CA GLU A 3 18.60 30.65 35.13
C GLU A 3 19.45 29.70 34.26
N HIS A 4 18.81 28.59 33.86
CA HIS A 4 19.16 27.77 32.70
C HIS A 4 18.88 28.56 31.42
N GLU A 5 19.70 28.42 30.39
CA GLU A 5 19.25 28.45 29.00
C GLU A 5 20.08 27.42 28.23
N GLU A 6 19.50 26.22 28.14
CA GLU A 6 19.81 25.22 27.14
C GLU A 6 19.15 25.70 25.85
N ASP A 7 19.91 26.34 24.95
CA ASP A 7 19.42 26.73 23.64
C ASP A 7 19.78 25.65 22.61
N ASP A 8 18.70 24.96 22.22
CA ASP A 8 18.35 24.50 20.88
C ASP A 8 19.32 23.57 20.14
N GLU A 9 19.03 22.27 20.33
CA GLU A 9 18.53 21.43 19.25
C GLU A 9 18.93 21.88 17.83
N ASN A 10 20.15 21.51 17.43
CA ASN A 10 20.54 21.50 16.02
C ASN A 10 19.86 20.30 15.31
N ILE A 11 18.53 20.26 15.33
CA ILE A 11 17.75 19.44 14.43
C ILE A 11 17.85 20.14 13.10
N SER A 12 18.70 19.58 12.24
CA SER A 12 18.82 19.96 10.85
C SER A 12 17.46 19.70 10.17
N ILE A 13 16.55 20.66 10.24
CA ILE A 13 15.32 20.69 9.47
C ILE A 13 15.76 20.79 8.01
N LEU A 14 15.84 19.65 7.35
CA LEU A 14 15.93 19.62 5.89
C LEU A 14 14.72 20.39 5.36
N PRO A 15 14.91 21.38 4.47
CA PRO A 15 13.80 22.14 3.91
C PRO A 15 12.83 21.20 3.20
N GLU A 16 11.54 21.28 3.56
CA GLU A 16 10.44 20.48 3.00
C GLU A 16 10.33 20.58 1.45
N GLU A 17 10.95 21.59 0.84
CA GLU A 17 10.92 21.84 -0.60
C GLU A 17 11.57 20.75 -1.48
N SER A 18 12.35 19.82 -0.91
CA SER A 18 13.05 18.81 -1.72
C SER A 18 12.25 17.53 -1.98
N TYR A 19 11.15 17.29 -1.26
CA TYR A 19 10.35 16.07 -1.46
C TYR A 19 9.36 16.19 -2.63
N GLU A 20 8.93 17.41 -2.99
CA GLU A 20 7.87 17.61 -3.98
C GLU A 20 8.37 17.50 -5.44
N LYS A 21 9.65 17.76 -5.70
CA LYS A 21 10.19 17.77 -7.08
C LYS A 21 10.45 16.39 -7.70
N HIS A 22 10.37 15.31 -6.92
CA HIS A 22 10.53 13.95 -7.47
C HIS A 22 9.23 13.28 -7.93
N LEU A 23 8.07 13.89 -7.65
CA LEU A 23 6.75 13.35 -8.03
C LEU A 23 6.31 13.71 -9.46
N GLU A 24 6.99 14.64 -10.13
CA GLU A 24 6.52 15.23 -11.40
C GLU A 24 6.77 14.41 -12.67
N LYS A 25 7.35 13.20 -12.61
CA LYS A 25 7.68 12.47 -13.85
C LYS A 25 6.70 11.38 -14.28
N TYR A 26 5.98 10.71 -13.36
CA TYR A 26 5.03 9.65 -13.71
C TYR A 26 4.01 9.38 -12.58
N PRO A 27 2.91 10.15 -12.45
CA PRO A 27 1.95 9.96 -11.36
C PRO A 27 1.31 8.57 -11.32
N GLY A 28 1.14 7.88 -12.47
CA GLY A 28 0.51 6.56 -12.50
C GLY A 28 1.41 5.37 -12.12
N LYS A 29 2.74 5.48 -12.28
CA LYS A 29 3.67 4.37 -12.02
C LYS A 29 4.15 4.37 -10.56
N ASP A 30 4.28 5.56 -9.98
CA ASP A 30 4.65 5.73 -8.58
C ASP A 30 3.50 5.35 -7.65
N THR A 31 2.28 5.88 -7.86
CA THR A 31 1.14 5.55 -6.97
C THR A 31 0.83 4.06 -6.99
N LYS A 32 0.82 3.42 -8.17
CA LYS A 32 0.62 1.97 -8.26
C LYS A 32 1.68 1.17 -7.51
N SER A 33 2.95 1.60 -7.57
CA SER A 33 4.04 0.96 -6.82
C SER A 33 3.90 1.17 -5.32
N ARG A 34 3.44 2.36 -4.89
CA ARG A 34 3.15 2.67 -3.49
C ARG A 34 1.99 1.84 -2.94
N ILE A 35 0.93 1.65 -3.73
CA ILE A 35 -0.19 0.75 -3.38
C ILE A 35 0.29 -0.70 -3.29
N LYS A 36 1.15 -1.16 -4.21
CA LYS A 36 1.77 -2.50 -4.10
C LYS A 36 2.59 -2.66 -2.82
N ASN A 37 3.37 -1.65 -2.44
CA ASN A 37 4.12 -1.69 -1.18
C ASN A 37 3.19 -1.70 0.05
N ILE A 38 2.09 -0.93 0.03
CA ILE A 38 1.06 -0.99 1.09
C ILE A 38 0.48 -2.40 1.21
N ILE A 39 0.16 -3.02 0.08
CA ILE A 39 -0.36 -4.39 0.04
C ILE A 39 0.65 -5.37 0.67
N LEU A 40 1.94 -5.26 0.32
CA LEU A 40 3.00 -6.09 0.92
C LEU A 40 3.13 -5.85 2.44
N GLU A 41 3.08 -4.61 2.91
CA GLU A 41 3.10 -4.27 4.34
C GLU A 41 1.89 -4.88 5.09
N ILE A 42 0.71 -4.92 4.45
CA ILE A 42 -0.47 -5.58 5.03
C ILE A 42 -0.27 -7.10 5.06
N GLU A 43 0.27 -7.70 3.99
CA GLU A 43 0.55 -9.13 3.89
C GLU A 43 1.51 -9.63 4.99
N GLU A 44 2.47 -8.81 5.43
CA GLU A 44 3.38 -9.16 6.53
C GLU A 44 2.64 -9.43 7.85
N HIS A 45 1.45 -8.84 8.03
CA HIS A 45 0.63 -8.99 9.23
C HIS A 45 -0.60 -9.85 9.03
N SER A 46 -1.15 -9.91 7.82
CA SER A 46 -2.35 -10.69 7.49
C SER A 46 -2.31 -11.21 6.06
N LEU A 47 -2.39 -12.54 5.90
CA LEU A 47 -2.40 -13.20 4.60
C LEU A 47 -3.62 -12.86 3.73
N MET A 48 -4.71 -12.43 4.36
CA MET A 48 -5.94 -11.99 3.70
C MET A 48 -6.34 -10.64 4.25
N PHE A 49 -6.69 -9.71 3.38
CA PHE A 49 -7.00 -8.33 3.74
C PHE A 49 -8.15 -7.81 2.92
N THR A 50 -8.88 -6.83 3.43
CA THR A 50 -10.01 -6.23 2.75
C THR A 50 -9.56 -5.05 1.89
N ARG A 51 -10.44 -4.66 0.96
CA ARG A 51 -10.25 -3.43 0.19
C ARG A 51 -10.14 -2.20 1.08
N GLU A 52 -10.92 -2.18 2.17
CA GLU A 52 -10.94 -1.07 3.12
C GLU A 52 -9.60 -0.92 3.84
N GLU A 53 -8.99 -2.01 4.29
CA GLU A 53 -7.66 -1.97 4.93
C GLU A 53 -6.59 -1.35 4.02
N VAL A 54 -6.61 -1.68 2.73
CA VAL A 54 -5.69 -1.07 1.75
C VAL A 54 -5.97 0.42 1.61
N VAL A 55 -7.23 0.83 1.57
CA VAL A 55 -7.65 2.23 1.47
C VAL A 55 -7.27 3.02 2.73
N GLU A 56 -7.40 2.44 3.92
CA GLU A 56 -7.00 3.09 5.17
C GLU A 56 -5.49 3.34 5.22
N ARG A 57 -4.67 2.33 4.91
CA ARG A 57 -3.21 2.50 4.83
C ARG A 57 -2.78 3.45 3.70
N ALA A 58 -3.52 3.48 2.60
CA ALA A 58 -3.27 4.42 1.51
C ALA A 58 -3.54 5.88 1.90
N LYS A 59 -4.57 6.13 2.72
CA LYS A 59 -4.87 7.47 3.27
C LYS A 59 -3.73 8.00 4.14
N GLU A 60 -3.11 7.15 4.97
CA GLU A 60 -1.94 7.54 5.77
C GLU A 60 -0.78 8.03 4.89
N LYS A 61 -0.64 7.44 3.69
CA LYS A 61 0.35 7.86 2.68
C LYS A 61 -0.17 8.97 1.75
N ARG A 62 -1.26 9.65 2.10
CA ARG A 62 -1.90 10.74 1.32
C ARG A 62 -2.33 10.33 -0.09
N ILE A 63 -2.69 9.06 -0.31
CA ILE A 63 -3.23 8.58 -1.58
C ILE A 63 -4.77 8.62 -1.51
N PRO A 64 -5.46 9.25 -2.47
CA PRO A 64 -6.92 9.31 -2.48
C PRO A 64 -7.56 7.91 -2.53
N ALA A 65 -8.69 7.74 -1.83
CA ALA A 65 -9.43 6.49 -1.83
C ALA A 65 -9.93 6.09 -3.23
N ALA A 66 -10.38 7.05 -4.04
CA ALA A 66 -10.85 6.80 -5.40
C ALA A 66 -9.71 6.26 -6.30
N GLU A 67 -8.52 6.83 -6.19
CA GLU A 67 -7.33 6.39 -6.94
C GLU A 67 -6.85 5.02 -6.45
N THR A 68 -6.82 4.81 -5.13
CA THR A 68 -6.51 3.52 -4.51
C THR A 68 -7.44 2.43 -5.01
N ASN A 69 -8.75 2.71 -5.04
CA ASN A 69 -9.75 1.78 -5.54
C ASN A 69 -9.53 1.46 -7.02
N ALA A 70 -9.30 2.46 -7.87
CA ALA A 70 -9.01 2.23 -9.28
C ALA A 70 -7.77 1.33 -9.47
N ILE A 71 -6.71 1.56 -8.70
CA ILE A 71 -5.49 0.75 -8.75
C ILE A 71 -5.75 -0.68 -8.26
N ILE A 72 -6.54 -0.88 -7.20
CA ILE A 72 -6.92 -2.23 -6.74
C ILE A 72 -7.65 -2.98 -7.86
N ASP A 73 -8.58 -2.34 -8.57
CA ASP A 73 -9.29 -2.96 -9.69
C ASP A 73 -8.34 -3.31 -10.85
N GLU A 74 -7.36 -2.46 -11.15
CA GLU A 74 -6.31 -2.79 -12.12
C GLU A 74 -5.47 -3.99 -11.67
N LEU A 75 -5.07 -4.05 -10.40
CA LEU A 75 -4.27 -5.14 -9.86
C LEU A 75 -5.03 -6.47 -9.88
N ILE A 76 -6.34 -6.44 -9.70
CA ILE A 76 -7.20 -7.63 -9.86
C ILE A 76 -7.21 -8.07 -11.32
N LYS A 77 -7.40 -7.16 -12.27
CA LYS A 77 -7.37 -7.47 -13.72
C LYS A 77 -6.02 -8.00 -14.19
N GLU A 78 -4.93 -7.53 -13.59
CA GLU A 78 -3.56 -7.99 -13.86
C GLU A 78 -3.23 -9.35 -13.20
N GLY A 79 -4.12 -9.90 -12.37
CA GLY A 79 -3.87 -11.12 -11.61
C GLY A 79 -2.82 -10.95 -10.51
N TYR A 80 -2.65 -9.73 -9.99
CA TYR A 80 -1.84 -9.45 -8.82
C TYR A 80 -2.62 -9.63 -7.52
N LEU A 81 -3.92 -9.32 -7.54
CA LEU A 81 -4.86 -9.54 -6.44
C LEU A 81 -6.01 -10.45 -6.88
N TYR A 82 -6.56 -11.20 -5.93
CA TYR A 82 -7.70 -12.09 -6.14
C TYR A 82 -8.69 -11.93 -5.00
N TYR A 83 -9.99 -11.97 -5.32
CA TYR A 83 -11.01 -12.11 -4.30
C TYR A 83 -11.06 -13.55 -3.78
N VAL A 84 -11.15 -13.70 -2.47
CA VAL A 84 -11.36 -15.00 -1.83
C VAL A 84 -12.84 -15.36 -1.92
N LYS A 85 -13.16 -16.49 -2.57
CA LYS A 85 -14.52 -16.93 -2.84
C LYS A 85 -15.38 -16.97 -1.57
N GLY A 86 -16.55 -16.35 -1.64
CA GLY A 86 -17.50 -16.30 -0.51
C GLY A 86 -17.12 -15.28 0.57
N THR A 87 -16.15 -14.40 0.32
CA THR A 87 -15.75 -13.34 1.25
C THR A 87 -15.48 -12.02 0.53
N GLU A 88 -15.39 -10.92 1.27
CA GLU A 88 -14.97 -9.60 0.78
C GLU A 88 -13.43 -9.41 0.86
N LYS A 89 -12.69 -10.47 1.17
CA LYS A 89 -11.24 -10.42 1.34
C LYS A 89 -10.52 -10.59 0.02
N LEU A 90 -9.39 -9.91 -0.08
CA LEU A 90 -8.40 -9.97 -1.11
C LEU A 90 -7.20 -10.79 -0.64
N LEU A 91 -6.57 -11.43 -1.60
CA LEU A 91 -5.35 -12.22 -1.48
C LEU A 91 -4.40 -11.79 -2.59
N SER A 92 -3.12 -11.64 -2.29
CA SER A 92 -2.13 -11.35 -3.31
C SER A 92 -1.71 -12.59 -4.07
N ARG A 93 -1.12 -12.37 -5.25
CA ARG A 93 -0.51 -13.43 -6.05
C ARG A 93 0.62 -14.15 -5.32
N SER A 94 1.35 -13.46 -4.44
CA SER A 94 2.45 -14.03 -3.66
C SER A 94 1.90 -15.09 -2.71
N VAL A 95 0.91 -14.70 -1.89
CA VAL A 95 0.22 -15.63 -0.98
C VAL A 95 -0.49 -16.73 -1.79
N TRP A 96 -1.11 -16.40 -2.92
CA TRP A 96 -1.73 -17.41 -3.77
C TRP A 96 -0.73 -18.49 -4.20
N LYS A 97 0.46 -18.14 -4.68
CA LYS A 97 1.45 -19.14 -5.12
C LYS A 97 1.93 -20.05 -3.99
N ASP A 98 2.09 -19.49 -2.78
CA ASP A 98 2.55 -20.25 -1.63
C ASP A 98 1.49 -21.22 -1.11
N TYR A 99 0.20 -20.92 -1.30
CA TYR A 99 -0.93 -21.75 -0.84
C TYR A 99 -1.67 -22.49 -1.97
N SER A 100 -1.41 -22.18 -3.24
CA SER A 100 -2.05 -22.78 -4.42
C SER A 100 -1.79 -24.28 -4.60
N PRO A 101 -0.66 -24.91 -4.21
CA PRO A 101 -0.57 -26.36 -4.33
C PRO A 101 -1.49 -27.12 -3.35
N ALA A 102 -2.15 -26.43 -2.41
CA ALA A 102 -3.13 -27.02 -1.50
C ALA A 102 -4.60 -26.73 -1.87
N PHE A 103 -4.85 -25.87 -2.87
CA PHE A 103 -6.18 -25.48 -3.34
C PHE A 103 -6.29 -25.71 -4.85
N GLU A 104 -6.15 -26.98 -5.27
CA GLU A 104 -6.68 -27.44 -6.56
C GLU A 104 -8.21 -27.27 -6.54
N ASP A 105 -8.69 -26.12 -6.99
CA ASP A 105 -9.95 -25.92 -7.71
C ASP A 105 -10.23 -24.41 -7.80
N PHE A 106 -9.87 -23.79 -8.92
CA PHE A 106 -10.55 -22.57 -9.36
C PHE A 106 -10.90 -22.64 -10.84
N PRO A 107 -12.08 -22.11 -11.23
CA PRO A 107 -12.71 -22.38 -12.51
C PRO A 107 -11.99 -21.65 -13.64
N GLU A 108 -11.79 -22.39 -14.74
CA GLU A 108 -11.46 -21.82 -16.04
C GLU A 108 -12.54 -20.79 -16.42
N TYR A 109 -12.12 -19.53 -16.63
CA TYR A 109 -12.92 -18.52 -17.31
C TYR A 109 -12.73 -18.63 -18.81
#